data_AF-A0A956Z2P6-F1
#
_entry.id   AF-A0A956Z2P6-F1
#
_cell.length_a   1.000
_cell.length_b   1.000
_cell.length_c   1.000
_cell.angle_alpha   90.00
_cell.angle_beta   90.00
_cell.angle_gamma   90.00
#
_symmetry.space_group_name_H-M   'P 1'
#
loop_
_entity.id
_entity.type
_entity.pdbx_description
1 polymer ?
#
loop_
_entity_poly.entity_id
_entity_poly.type
_entity_poly.pdbx_seq_one_letter_code
_entity_poly.pdbx_strand_id
1 'polypeptide(L)'
;MKHILMIFLDGVGLGEDDPATNPFAAANTPTLNSLTNGRRWLASTGREQSARAIFVPTDPRMGVPGKPQSGSGQAAILTGRNVPALVGEHYGPRPNPAIRKLLAEDNIYKQVVARGMTAALLEGYPPGWHQAVERGKRLRASYQEAPHVA
;
A
#
# COMPACT_ATOMS: atom_id res chain seq x y z
N MET A 1 26.12 -0.03 0.29
CA MET A 1 24.93 0.53 0.98
C MET A 1 23.72 -0.34 0.67
N LYS A 2 22.76 -0.48 1.59
CA LYS A 2 21.53 -1.25 1.35
C LYS A 2 20.48 -0.31 0.80
N HIS A 3 19.82 -0.70 -0.30
CA HIS A 3 18.68 0.02 -0.87
C HIS A 3 17.40 -0.77 -0.56
N ILE A 4 16.30 -0.07 -0.31
CA ILE A 4 14.99 -0.67 -0.06
C ILE A 4 14.06 -0.25 -1.19
N LEU A 5 13.44 -1.22 -1.86
CA LEU A 5 12.37 -1.00 -2.81
C LEU A 5 11.07 -1.54 -2.22
N MET A 6 10.11 -0.66 -1.97
CA MET A 6 8.76 -1.03 -1.58
C MET A 6 7.85 -0.96 -2.80
N ILE A 7 7.23 -2.08 -3.16
CA ILE A 7 6.26 -2.16 -4.25
C ILE A 7 4.87 -2.25 -3.63
N PHE A 8 4.01 -1.30 -3.98
CA PHE A 8 2.60 -1.31 -3.60
C PHE A 8 1.75 -1.52 -4.86
N LEU A 9 0.90 -2.54 -4.85
CA LEU A 9 0.01 -2.88 -5.95
C LEU A 9 -1.44 -2.65 -5.51
N ASP A 10 -2.04 -1.57 -6.01
CA ASP A 10 -3.41 -1.19 -5.65
C ASP A 10 -4.43 -2.04 -6.42
N GLY A 11 -5.60 -2.26 -5.82
CA GLY A 11 -6.73 -2.92 -6.47
C GLY A 11 -6.59 -4.43 -6.70
N VAL A 12 -5.58 -5.08 -6.12
CA VAL A 12 -5.44 -6.54 -6.16
C VAL A 12 -5.45 -7.14 -4.76
N GLY A 13 -6.05 -8.32 -4.62
CA GLY A 13 -6.05 -9.09 -3.38
C GLY A 13 -5.84 -10.57 -3.65
N LEU A 14 -5.67 -11.33 -2.58
CA LEU A 14 -5.62 -12.79 -2.64
C LEU A 14 -7.06 -13.31 -2.78
N GLY A 15 -7.42 -13.77 -3.98
CA GLY A 15 -8.76 -14.33 -4.29
C GLY A 15 -8.75 -15.84 -4.50
N GLU A 16 -9.91 -16.40 -4.84
CA GLU A 16 -10.07 -17.82 -5.18
C GLU A 16 -9.21 -18.25 -6.37
N ASP A 17 -8.97 -19.56 -6.54
CA ASP A 17 -8.28 -20.11 -7.72
C ASP A 17 -9.20 -20.13 -8.95
N ASP A 18 -9.69 -18.96 -9.33
CA ASP A 18 -10.57 -18.74 -10.46
C ASP A 18 -9.90 -17.77 -11.46
N PRO A 19 -9.38 -18.26 -12.59
CA PRO A 19 -8.79 -17.43 -13.63
C PRO A 19 -9.73 -16.38 -14.24
N ALA A 20 -11.05 -16.51 -14.10
CA ALA A 20 -12.00 -15.52 -14.61
C ALA A 20 -12.06 -14.26 -13.73
N THR A 21 -11.72 -14.37 -12.44
CA THR A 21 -11.92 -13.28 -11.46
C THR A 21 -10.66 -12.92 -10.68
N ASN A 22 -9.66 -13.81 -10.60
CA ASN A 22 -8.41 -13.58 -9.87
C ASN A 22 -7.20 -13.51 -10.82
N PRO A 23 -6.54 -12.34 -10.95
CA PRO A 23 -5.37 -12.20 -11.82
C PRO A 23 -4.19 -13.08 -11.38
N PHE A 24 -4.06 -13.44 -10.10
CA PHE A 24 -3.02 -14.36 -9.65
C PHE A 24 -3.30 -15.83 -10.00
N ALA A 25 -4.56 -16.18 -10.28
CA ALA A 25 -4.92 -17.50 -10.80
C ALA A 25 -4.72 -17.57 -12.34
N ALA A 26 -5.02 -16.47 -13.04
CA ALA A 26 -4.90 -16.38 -14.49
C ALA A 26 -3.45 -16.21 -14.99
N ALA A 27 -2.63 -15.43 -14.29
CA ALA A 27 -1.32 -15.04 -14.78
C ALA A 27 -0.23 -16.07 -14.46
N ASN A 28 0.71 -16.26 -15.40
CA ASN A 28 1.95 -17.00 -15.14
C ASN A 28 2.96 -16.09 -14.41
N THR A 29 3.11 -16.29 -13.10
CA THR A 29 3.92 -15.44 -12.20
C THR A 29 5.04 -16.21 -11.49
N PRO A 30 5.99 -16.83 -12.23
CA PRO A 30 6.99 -17.74 -11.64
C PRO A 30 7.86 -17.07 -10.57
N THR A 31 8.17 -15.79 -10.73
CA THR A 31 8.93 -15.02 -9.73
C THR A 31 8.17 -14.92 -8.41
N LEU A 32 6.89 -14.54 -8.43
CA LEU A 32 6.06 -14.43 -7.23
C LEU A 32 5.84 -15.80 -6.57
N ASN A 33 5.60 -16.82 -7.39
CA ASN A 33 5.42 -18.20 -6.89
C ASN A 33 6.70 -18.69 -6.20
N SER A 34 7.88 -18.37 -6.73
CA SER A 34 9.17 -18.75 -6.10
C SER A 34 9.35 -18.13 -4.70
N LEU A 35 8.75 -16.96 -4.42
CA LEU A 35 8.79 -16.32 -3.10
C LEU A 35 7.91 -17.05 -2.07
N THR A 36 6.98 -17.88 -2.54
CA THR A 36 5.99 -18.63 -1.75
C THR A 36 6.13 -20.14 -1.95
N ASN A 37 7.37 -20.63 -2.04
CA ASN A 37 7.69 -22.06 -2.16
C ASN A 37 7.01 -22.76 -3.37
N GLY A 38 6.82 -22.01 -4.46
CA GLY A 38 6.18 -22.49 -5.70
C GLY A 38 4.66 -22.36 -5.72
N ARG A 39 4.03 -21.86 -4.64
CA ARG A 39 2.57 -21.69 -4.55
C ARG A 39 2.11 -20.43 -5.29
N ARG A 40 0.88 -20.43 -5.79
CA ARG A 40 0.26 -19.21 -6.32
C ARG A 40 -0.16 -18.28 -5.18
N TRP A 41 -0.31 -16.99 -5.47
CA TRP A 41 -0.79 -16.00 -4.51
C TRP A 41 -2.32 -15.98 -4.47
N LEU A 42 -2.91 -16.96 -3.79
CA LEU A 42 -4.35 -17.19 -3.71
C LEU A 42 -4.86 -17.00 -2.27
N ALA A 43 -6.19 -16.89 -2.10
CA ALA A 43 -6.85 -16.77 -0.79
C ALA A 43 -6.56 -17.98 0.13
N SER A 44 -6.35 -19.16 -0.46
CA SER A 44 -6.00 -20.40 0.24
C SER A 44 -4.52 -20.48 0.63
N THR A 45 -3.66 -19.62 0.10
CA THR A 45 -2.24 -19.61 0.42
C THR A 45 -2.04 -18.98 1.79
N GLY A 46 -1.68 -19.82 2.76
CA GLY A 46 -1.38 -19.40 4.13
C GLY A 46 -0.06 -18.63 4.24
N ARG A 47 0.38 -18.42 5.49
CA ARG A 47 1.70 -17.85 5.76
C ARG A 47 2.78 -18.78 5.19
N GLU A 48 3.68 -18.24 4.39
CA GLU A 48 4.83 -18.97 3.85
C GLU A 48 6.13 -18.33 4.33
N GLN A 49 7.16 -19.18 4.44
CA GLN A 49 8.53 -18.74 4.63
C GLN A 49 9.40 -19.52 3.64
N SER A 50 10.04 -18.80 2.72
CA SER A 50 11.01 -19.33 1.78
C SER A 50 12.42 -18.88 2.18
N ALA A 51 13.43 -19.33 1.45
CA ALA A 51 14.81 -18.88 1.66
C ALA A 51 15.01 -17.37 1.42
N ARG A 52 14.08 -16.71 0.70
CA ARG A 52 14.22 -15.30 0.30
C ARG A 52 13.10 -14.39 0.79
N ALA A 53 11.99 -14.91 1.29
CA ALA A 53 10.82 -14.11 1.64
C ALA A 53 9.98 -14.72 2.76
N ILE A 54 9.27 -13.84 3.46
CA ILE A 54 8.14 -14.19 4.33
C ILE A 54 6.90 -13.64 3.64
N PHE A 55 5.90 -14.50 3.44
CA PHE A 55 4.62 -14.13 2.87
C PHE A 55 3.56 -14.19 3.98
N VAL A 56 2.88 -13.07 4.19
CA VAL A 56 1.86 -12.93 5.24
C VAL A 56 0.55 -12.49 4.61
N PRO A 57 -0.41 -13.40 4.40
CA PRO A 57 -1.78 -13.02 4.08
C PRO A 57 -2.29 -12.06 5.15
N THR A 58 -2.81 -10.91 4.73
CA THR A 58 -3.22 -9.85 5.64
C THR A 58 -4.67 -9.48 5.36
N ASP A 59 -5.49 -9.43 6.41
CA ASP A 59 -6.86 -8.93 6.30
C ASP A 59 -6.83 -7.40 6.18
N PRO A 60 -7.23 -6.82 5.03
CA PRO A 60 -7.21 -5.38 4.82
C PRO A 60 -8.21 -4.62 5.71
N ARG A 61 -9.14 -5.32 6.39
CA ARG A 61 -10.09 -4.70 7.31
C ARG A 61 -9.43 -4.23 8.60
N MET A 62 -8.29 -4.79 8.99
CA MET A 62 -7.56 -4.42 10.21
C MET A 62 -8.44 -4.38 11.47
N GLY A 63 -9.42 -5.29 11.57
CA GLY A 63 -10.37 -5.35 12.68
C GLY A 63 -11.46 -4.28 12.67
N VAL A 64 -11.53 -3.42 11.65
CA VAL A 64 -12.56 -2.38 11.50
C VAL A 64 -13.64 -2.85 10.53
N PRO A 65 -14.94 -2.82 10.91
CA PRO A 65 -16.05 -3.19 10.04
C PRO A 65 -16.13 -2.36 8.76
N GLY A 66 -16.73 -2.93 7.72
CA GLY A 66 -16.95 -2.26 6.44
C GLY A 66 -15.91 -2.60 5.38
N LYS A 67 -16.10 -2.04 4.19
CA LYS A 67 -15.25 -2.28 3.02
C LYS A 67 -13.96 -1.47 3.15
N PRO A 68 -12.76 -2.11 3.09
CA PRO A 68 -11.49 -1.40 3.07
C PRO A 68 -11.45 -0.31 1.99
N GLN A 69 -10.87 0.83 2.31
CA GLN A 69 -10.76 1.99 1.42
C GLN A 69 -9.30 2.43 1.26
N SER A 70 -8.96 2.92 0.07
CA SER A 70 -7.59 3.28 -0.29
C SER A 70 -7.00 4.38 0.61
N GLY A 71 -7.78 5.38 1.03
CA GLY A 71 -7.29 6.51 1.82
C GLY A 71 -6.70 6.06 3.16
N SER A 72 -7.50 5.37 3.98
CA SER A 72 -7.09 4.85 5.28
C SER A 72 -6.14 3.65 5.17
N GLY A 73 -6.34 2.76 4.19
CA GLY A 73 -5.50 1.58 3.98
C GLY A 73 -4.06 1.93 3.57
N GLN A 74 -3.90 2.82 2.59
CA GLN A 74 -2.57 3.31 2.19
C GLN A 74 -1.88 4.07 3.34
N ALA A 75 -2.64 4.86 4.10
CA ALA A 75 -2.09 5.54 5.27
C ALA A 75 -1.63 4.56 6.36
N ALA A 76 -2.33 3.44 6.55
CA ALA A 76 -1.89 2.40 7.47
C ALA A 76 -0.54 1.79 7.06
N ILE A 77 -0.34 1.52 5.76
CA ILE A 77 0.94 1.03 5.21
C ILE A 77 2.07 2.03 5.50
N LEU A 78 1.82 3.32 5.28
CA LEU A 78 2.86 4.37 5.32
C LEU A 78 3.22 4.84 6.73
N THR A 79 2.28 4.74 7.66
CA THR A 79 2.46 5.15 9.06
C THR A 79 2.79 3.98 9.98
N GLY A 80 2.53 2.74 9.55
CA GLY A 80 2.61 1.55 10.42
C GLY A 80 1.55 1.51 11.53
N ARG A 81 0.52 2.37 11.46
CA ARG A 81 -0.55 2.49 12.46
C ARG A 81 -1.86 1.95 11.88
N ASN A 82 -2.75 1.44 12.73
CA ASN A 82 -4.11 1.06 12.30
C ASN A 82 -4.96 2.32 12.07
N VAL A 83 -4.73 2.98 10.92
CA VAL A 83 -5.38 4.25 10.58
C VAL A 83 -6.90 4.15 10.55
N PRO A 84 -7.54 3.12 9.95
CA PRO A 84 -8.99 2.97 10.03
C PRO A 84 -9.51 2.96 11.46
N ALA A 85 -8.84 2.29 12.40
CA ALA A 85 -9.27 2.28 13.80
C ALA A 85 -9.10 3.67 14.45
N LEU A 86 -8.02 4.39 14.13
CA LEU A 86 -7.77 5.74 14.64
C LEU A 86 -8.80 6.78 14.15
N VAL A 87 -9.35 6.59 12.94
CA VAL A 87 -10.37 7.50 12.39
C VAL A 87 -11.80 6.94 12.51
N GLY A 88 -11.97 5.73 13.03
CA GLY A 88 -13.26 5.08 13.28
C GLY A 88 -13.90 4.40 12.06
N GLU A 89 -13.30 4.45 10.87
CA GLU A 89 -13.87 3.90 9.64
C GLU A 89 -12.81 3.59 8.57
N HIS A 90 -13.21 2.81 7.56
CA HIS A 90 -12.47 2.75 6.30
C HIS A 90 -12.84 3.95 5.42
N TYR A 91 -11.91 4.90 5.28
CA TYR A 91 -12.14 6.14 4.54
C TYR A 91 -11.35 6.20 3.23
N GLY A 92 -11.94 6.72 2.16
CA GLY A 92 -11.24 6.93 0.89
C GLY A 92 -12.14 7.47 -0.22
N PRO A 93 -11.62 7.55 -1.46
CA PRO A 93 -10.30 7.08 -1.90
C PRO A 93 -9.13 8.01 -1.54
N ARG A 94 -9.39 9.28 -1.20
CA ARG A 94 -8.37 10.27 -0.80
C ARG A 94 -8.40 10.46 0.72
N PRO A 95 -7.28 10.79 1.39
CA PRO A 95 -7.28 11.02 2.83
C PRO A 95 -8.18 12.22 3.20
N ASN A 96 -8.92 12.11 4.30
CA ASN A 96 -9.60 13.25 4.93
C ASN A 96 -8.59 14.08 5.78
N PRO A 97 -9.00 15.21 6.38
CA PRO A 97 -8.11 16.00 7.23
C PRO A 97 -7.49 15.22 8.40
N ALA A 98 -8.23 14.31 9.03
CA ALA A 98 -7.72 13.48 10.12
C ALA A 98 -6.58 12.55 9.65
N ILE A 99 -6.76 11.87 8.52
CA ILE A 99 -5.72 11.01 7.91
C ILE A 99 -4.51 11.83 7.48
N ARG A 100 -4.71 13.02 6.88
CA ARG A 100 -3.60 13.92 6.54
C ARG A 100 -2.79 14.33 7.76
N LYS A 101 -3.45 14.63 8.88
CA LYS A 101 -2.79 14.92 10.15
C LYS A 101 -1.91 13.75 10.60
N LEU A 102 -2.44 12.52 10.58
CA LEU A 102 -1.68 11.31 10.94
C LEU A 102 -0.45 11.10 10.04
N LEU A 103 -0.57 11.37 8.73
CA LEU A 103 0.54 11.28 7.78
C LEU A 103 1.60 12.38 8.01
N ALA A 104 1.18 13.57 8.43
CA ALA A 104 2.06 14.69 8.73
C ALA A 104 2.79 14.52 10.07
N GLU A 105 2.19 13.81 11.03
CA GLU A 105 2.81 13.46 12.32
C GLU A 105 4.03 12.56 12.12
N ASP A 106 3.86 11.40 11.46
CA ASP A 106 4.96 10.49 11.16
C ASP A 106 4.60 9.56 9.99
N ASN A 107 5.61 9.20 9.18
CA ASN A 107 5.48 8.23 8.11
C ASN A 107 6.87 7.69 7.68
N ILE A 108 6.90 6.62 6.90
CA ILE A 108 8.16 5.97 6.49
C ILE A 108 9.15 6.92 5.79
N TYR A 109 8.69 7.91 5.01
CA TYR A 109 9.57 8.88 4.34
C TYR A 109 10.22 9.81 5.37
N LYS A 110 9.45 10.35 6.32
CA LYS A 110 9.98 11.14 7.44
C LYS A 110 11.03 10.35 8.23
N GLN A 111 10.75 9.10 8.56
CA GLN A 111 11.67 8.25 9.31
C GLN A 111 12.98 7.95 8.55
N VAL A 112 12.93 7.85 7.22
CA VAL A 112 14.12 7.65 6.39
C VAL A 112 14.94 8.95 6.32
N VAL A 113 14.30 10.09 6.06
CA VAL A 113 14.95 11.41 5.98
C VAL A 113 15.57 11.81 7.33
N ALA A 114 14.88 11.58 8.45
CA ALA A 114 15.40 11.86 9.79
C ALA A 114 16.67 11.08 10.14
N ARG A 115 16.95 9.98 9.43
CA ARG A 115 18.19 9.19 9.56
C ARG A 115 19.28 9.60 8.57
N GLY A 116 19.13 10.75 7.89
CA GLY A 116 20.10 11.25 6.91
C GLY A 116 20.11 10.48 5.59
N MET A 117 19.06 9.73 5.29
CA MET A 117 18.92 8.94 4.05
C MET A 117 17.94 9.61 3.08
N THR A 118 17.91 9.11 1.84
CA THR A 118 16.99 9.60 0.80
C THR A 118 15.83 8.62 0.57
N ALA A 119 14.66 9.17 0.23
CA ALA A 119 13.48 8.41 -0.16
C ALA A 119 12.76 9.11 -1.30
N ALA A 120 12.14 8.34 -2.20
CA ALA A 120 11.39 8.86 -3.33
C ALA A 120 10.16 7.99 -3.61
N LEU A 121 9.11 8.62 -4.13
CA LEU A 121 7.96 7.94 -4.70
C LEU A 121 8.15 7.83 -6.21
N LEU A 122 7.88 6.65 -6.77
CA LEU A 122 7.83 6.42 -8.21
C LEU A 122 6.38 6.09 -8.60
N GLU A 123 5.79 6.90 -9.48
CA GLU A 123 4.43 6.72 -9.97
C GLU A 123 4.30 7.04 -11.46
N GLY A 124 3.34 6.39 -12.13
CA GLY A 124 3.14 6.49 -13.57
C GLY A 124 2.10 7.53 -14.01
N TYR A 125 1.90 8.61 -13.25
CA TYR A 125 0.94 9.65 -13.64
C TYR A 125 1.55 10.60 -14.70
N PRO A 126 0.73 11.09 -15.65
CA PRO A 126 1.22 12.04 -16.66
C PRO A 126 1.47 13.42 -16.03
N PRO A 127 2.36 14.26 -16.61
CA PRO A 127 2.70 15.59 -16.07
C PRO A 127 1.48 16.48 -15.76
N GLY A 128 0.45 16.45 -16.60
CA GLY A 128 -0.77 17.25 -16.39
C GLY A 128 -1.56 16.88 -15.12
N TRP A 129 -1.41 15.64 -14.63
CA TRP A 129 -1.98 15.22 -13.36
C TRP A 129 -1.28 15.92 -12.18
N HIS A 130 0.06 15.97 -12.20
CA HIS A 130 0.86 16.62 -11.15
C HIS A 130 0.60 18.13 -11.12
N GLN A 131 0.56 18.79 -12.27
CA GLN A 131 0.19 20.21 -12.37
C GLN A 131 -1.20 20.49 -11.78
N ALA A 132 -2.15 19.58 -11.93
CA ALA A 132 -3.48 19.74 -11.34
C ALA A 132 -3.45 19.63 -9.80
N VAL A 133 -2.58 18.81 -9.22
CA VAL A 133 -2.35 18.76 -7.77
C VAL A 133 -1.72 20.07 -7.28
N GLU A 134 -0.68 20.56 -7.95
CA GLU A 134 0.01 21.81 -7.59
C GLU A 134 -0.94 23.01 -7.62
N ARG A 135 -1.87 23.05 -8.59
CA ARG A 135 -2.91 24.08 -8.68
C ARG A 135 -4.10 23.87 -7.72
N GLY A 136 -4.05 22.87 -6.84
CA GLY A 136 -5.13 22.54 -5.90
C GLY A 136 -6.41 22.01 -6.56
N LYS A 137 -6.35 21.61 -7.83
CA LYS A 137 -7.49 21.05 -8.59
C LYS A 137 -7.65 19.53 -8.38
N ARG A 138 -6.65 18.88 -7.79
CA ARG A 138 -6.69 17.45 -7.40
C ARG A 138 -6.08 17.25 -6.03
N LEU A 139 -6.67 16.35 -5.25
CA LEU A 139 -6.14 15.92 -3.96
C LEU A 139 -5.14 14.78 -4.14
N ARG A 140 -4.06 14.79 -3.36
CA ARG A 140 -3.13 13.66 -3.24
C ARG A 140 -3.81 12.45 -2.58
N ALA A 141 -3.45 11.24 -3.03
CA ALA A 141 -3.73 9.99 -2.32
C ALA A 141 -2.77 9.86 -1.13
N SER A 142 -3.00 8.93 -0.20
CA SER A 142 -2.16 8.85 1.00
C SER A 142 -0.70 8.52 0.68
N TYR A 143 -0.44 7.68 -0.33
CA TYR A 143 0.94 7.40 -0.80
C TYR A 143 1.63 8.58 -1.49
N GLN A 144 0.86 9.56 -1.96
CA GLN A 144 1.38 10.81 -2.55
C GLN A 144 1.54 11.90 -1.47
N GLU A 145 0.64 11.91 -0.50
CA GLU A 145 0.67 12.86 0.62
C GLU A 145 1.84 12.58 1.57
N ALA A 146 2.12 11.30 1.87
CA ALA A 146 3.22 10.91 2.77
C ALA A 146 4.59 11.50 2.40
N PRO A 147 5.10 11.35 1.15
CA PRO A 147 6.36 11.98 0.76
C PRO A 147 6.25 13.50 0.59
N HIS A 148 5.05 14.05 0.31
CA HIS A 148 4.87 15.49 0.19
C HIS A 148 5.05 16.23 1.52
N VAL A 149 4.67 15.59 2.63
CA VAL A 149 4.78 16.16 3.98
C VAL A 149 6.05 15.72 4.72
N ALA A 150 6.94 14.98 4.05
CA ALA A 150 8.16 14.40 4.63
C ALA A 150 9.38 15.31 4.54
#